data_AF-A0A925IIS4-F1
#
_entry.id   AF-A0A925IIS4-F1
#
_cell.length_a   1.000
_cell.length_b   1.000
_cell.length_c   1.000
_cell.angle_alpha   90.00
_cell.angle_beta   90.00
_cell.angle_gamma   90.00
#
_symmetry.space_group_name_H-M   'P 1'
#
loop_
_entity.id
_entity.type
_entity.pdbx_description
1 polymer ?
#
loop_
_entity_poly.entity_id
_entity_poly.type
_entity_poly.pdbx_seq_one_letter_code
_entity_poly.pdbx_strand_id
1 'polypeptide(L)'
;MHPSRTSIKRIALSMLIGLVMGAIISEVSFIFLRETARPPEVIELVIPRGTAERVANGETQPAIPDSMTFVVGDTLVVKNEDTADHELGPLWIPAGSSASLSLDAVQSYAYTCSFRPSKYFGLDVREALTFGTRVSGVLYTSLPLGGLIALYSLILPVKRAAETKKETL
;
A
#
# COMPACT_ATOMS: atom_id res chain seq x y z
N MET A 1 5.82 -34.65 -30.51
CA MET A 1 4.55 -34.87 -29.79
C MET A 1 3.73 -33.59 -29.89
N HIS A 2 2.78 -33.50 -30.83
CA HIS A 2 1.98 -32.28 -31.03
C HIS A 2 0.88 -32.25 -29.96
N PRO A 3 0.76 -31.21 -29.13
CA PRO A 3 -0.30 -31.12 -28.15
C PRO A 3 -1.65 -31.13 -28.86
N SER A 4 -2.60 -31.94 -28.36
CA SER A 4 -3.95 -32.00 -28.90
C SER A 4 -4.64 -30.64 -28.72
N ARG A 5 -5.52 -30.25 -29.65
CA ARG A 5 -6.33 -29.03 -29.54
C ARG A 5 -7.08 -28.93 -28.20
N THR A 6 -7.44 -30.07 -27.61
CA THR A 6 -8.10 -30.16 -26.30
C THR A 6 -7.15 -29.78 -25.16
N SER A 7 -5.89 -30.23 -25.19
CA SER A 7 -4.88 -29.89 -24.18
C SER A 7 -4.58 -28.39 -24.18
N ILE A 8 -4.47 -27.77 -25.37
CA ILE A 8 -4.23 -26.33 -25.52
C ILE A 8 -5.39 -25.53 -24.91
N LYS A 9 -6.64 -25.90 -25.19
CA LYS A 9 -7.83 -25.26 -24.62
C LYS A 9 -7.85 -25.34 -23.09
N ARG A 10 -7.47 -26.49 -22.52
CA ARG A 10 -7.42 -26.69 -21.06
C ARG A 10 -6.36 -25.81 -20.41
N ILE A 11 -5.16 -25.76 -20.98
CA ILE A 11 -4.08 -24.90 -20.50
C ILE A 11 -4.49 -23.43 -20.57
N ALA A 12 -5.04 -22.98 -21.70
CA ALA A 12 -5.51 -21.60 -21.87
C ALA A 12 -6.60 -21.23 -20.84
N LEU A 13 -7.56 -22.12 -20.61
CA LEU A 13 -8.62 -21.91 -19.61
C LEU A 13 -8.04 -21.85 -18.19
N SER A 14 -7.13 -22.75 -17.84
CA SER A 14 -6.47 -22.75 -16.53
C SER A 14 -5.65 -21.49 -16.27
N MET A 15 -4.93 -21.00 -17.29
CA MET A 15 -4.19 -19.74 -17.21
C MET A 15 -5.13 -18.55 -17.05
N LEU A 16 -6.27 -18.53 -17.75
CA LEU A 16 -7.28 -17.49 -17.59
C LEU A 16 -7.87 -17.49 -16.17
N ILE A 17 -8.18 -18.66 -15.61
CA ILE A 17 -8.67 -18.80 -14.23
C ILE A 17 -7.62 -18.29 -13.24
N GLY A 18 -6.35 -18.68 -13.41
CA GLY A 18 -5.25 -18.18 -12.58
C GLY A 18 -5.06 -16.66 -12.69
N LEU A 19 -5.24 -16.09 -13.87
CA LEU A 19 -5.22 -14.65 -14.09
C LEU A 19 -6.34 -13.95 -13.30
N VAL A 20 -7.58 -14.41 -13.44
CA VAL A 20 -8.73 -13.84 -12.73
C VAL A 20 -8.55 -13.94 -11.22
N MET A 21 -8.16 -15.11 -10.72
CA MET A 21 -7.95 -15.32 -9.28
C MET A 21 -6.80 -14.46 -8.74
N GLY A 22 -5.66 -14.42 -9.43
CA GLY A 22 -4.52 -13.60 -9.01
C GLY A 22 -4.84 -12.10 -9.06
N ALA A 23 -5.62 -11.65 -10.05
CA ALA A 23 -6.11 -10.27 -10.08
C ALA A 23 -7.01 -9.96 -8.88
N ILE A 24 -7.96 -10.84 -8.54
CA ILE A 24 -8.85 -10.66 -7.38
C ILE A 24 -8.03 -10.58 -6.08
N ILE A 25 -7.11 -11.52 -5.86
CA ILE A 25 -6.26 -11.55 -4.66
C ILE A 25 -5.42 -10.27 -4.56
N SER A 26 -4.78 -9.89 -5.66
CA SER A 26 -3.94 -8.69 -5.71
C SER A 26 -4.76 -7.42 -5.45
N GLU A 27 -5.94 -7.28 -6.05
CA GLU A 27 -6.80 -6.12 -5.82
C GLU A 27 -7.28 -6.02 -4.38
N VAL A 28 -7.65 -7.15 -3.77
CA VAL A 28 -8.02 -7.19 -2.36
C VAL A 28 -6.86 -6.66 -1.50
N SER A 29 -5.63 -7.12 -1.76
CA SER A 29 -4.45 -6.59 -1.06
C SER A 29 -4.26 -5.07 -1.28
N PHE A 30 -4.42 -4.58 -2.50
CA PHE A 30 -4.31 -3.14 -2.80
C PHE A 30 -5.35 -2.28 -2.10
N ILE A 31 -6.59 -2.79 -1.93
CA ILE A 31 -7.64 -2.10 -1.19
C ILE A 31 -7.22 -1.88 0.28
N PHE A 32 -6.55 -2.86 0.90
CA PHE A 32 -6.03 -2.71 2.27
C PHE A 32 -4.83 -1.76 2.37
N LEU A 33 -4.08 -1.56 1.28
CA LEU A 33 -2.84 -0.76 1.24
C LEU A 33 -3.02 0.63 0.62
N ARG A 34 -4.28 1.08 0.44
CA ARG A 34 -4.64 2.25 -0.38
C ARG A 34 -3.89 3.54 -0.04
N GLU A 35 -3.51 3.74 1.22
CA GLU A 35 -2.75 4.92 1.68
C GLU A 35 -1.36 5.03 1.04
N THR A 36 -0.77 3.90 0.64
CA THR A 36 0.54 3.85 -0.03
C THR A 36 0.44 3.80 -1.56
N ALA A 37 -0.76 3.73 -2.11
CA ALA A 37 -1.05 3.61 -3.54
C ALA A 37 -1.23 4.98 -4.22
N ARG A 38 -0.28 5.89 -3.98
CA ARG A 38 -0.26 7.23 -4.56
C ARG A 38 1.16 7.62 -5.00
N PRO A 39 1.29 8.53 -5.99
CA PRO A 39 2.58 9.15 -6.29
C PRO A 39 3.06 10.01 -5.10
N PRO A 40 4.36 10.32 -5.04
CA PRO A 40 4.90 11.20 -4.02
C PRO A 40 4.31 12.61 -4.12
N GLU A 41 4.00 13.22 -2.97
CA GLU A 41 3.37 14.53 -2.88
C GLU A 41 3.90 15.37 -1.71
N VAL A 42 3.47 16.64 -1.68
CA VAL A 42 3.78 17.55 -0.57
C VAL A 42 2.65 17.46 0.45
N ILE A 43 2.98 17.03 1.67
CA ILE A 43 2.01 16.87 2.77
C ILE A 43 2.27 17.95 3.81
N GLU A 44 1.22 18.67 4.19
CA GLU A 44 1.31 19.77 5.15
C GLU A 44 0.87 19.34 6.56
N LEU A 45 1.71 19.62 7.55
CA LEU A 45 1.38 19.55 8.98
C LEU A 45 1.30 20.97 9.53
N VAL A 46 0.10 21.40 9.90
CA VAL A 46 -0.12 22.71 10.52
C VAL A 46 -0.07 22.59 12.04
N ILE A 47 0.80 23.37 12.68
CA ILE A 47 0.83 23.57 14.13
C ILE A 47 -0.02 24.81 14.40
N PRO A 48 -1.26 24.66 14.92
CA PRO A 48 -2.14 25.79 15.12
C PRO A 48 -1.71 26.63 16.33
N ARG A 49 -2.23 27.86 16.37
CA ARG A 49 -1.98 28.79 17.47
C ARG A 49 -2.44 28.24 18.83
N GLY A 50 -1.66 28.51 19.87
CA GLY A 50 -1.90 28.06 21.23
C GLY A 50 -1.46 26.62 21.50
N THR A 51 -0.74 25.98 20.58
CA THR A 51 -0.24 24.61 20.77
C THR A 51 0.80 24.55 21.88
N ALA A 52 1.71 25.50 21.96
CA ALA A 52 2.71 25.59 23.02
C ALA A 52 2.08 25.72 24.41
N GLU A 53 1.05 26.55 24.56
CA GLU A 53 0.33 26.72 25.83
C GLU A 53 -0.35 25.41 26.26
N ARG A 54 -1.00 24.73 25.32
CA ARG A 54 -1.66 23.46 25.59
C ARG A 54 -0.66 22.36 25.97
N VAL A 55 0.47 22.29 25.28
CA VAL A 55 1.56 21.36 25.63
C VAL A 55 2.14 21.66 27.00
N ALA A 56 2.30 22.94 27.35
CA ALA A 56 2.76 23.34 28.69
C ALA A 56 1.79 22.91 29.80
N ASN A 57 0.49 22.87 29.49
CA ASN A 57 -0.56 22.34 30.36
C ASN A 57 -0.66 20.79 30.32
N GLY A 58 0.20 20.11 29.55
CA GLY A 58 0.18 18.65 29.39
C GLY A 58 -0.91 18.14 28.43
N GLU A 59 -1.57 19.02 27.69
CA GLU A 59 -2.63 18.67 26.75
C GLU A 59 -2.11 18.48 25.31
N THR A 60 -2.74 17.55 24.57
CA THR A 60 -2.44 17.29 23.15
C THR A 60 -3.33 18.12 22.24
N GLN A 61 -2.79 18.68 21.16
CA GLN A 61 -3.54 19.35 20.08
C GLN A 61 -4.36 18.34 19.26
N PRO A 62 -5.71 18.36 19.29
CA PRO A 62 -6.52 17.39 18.55
C PRO A 62 -6.31 17.47 17.03
N ALA A 63 -5.92 18.63 16.51
CA ALA A 63 -5.59 18.80 15.10
C ALA A 63 -4.27 18.14 14.68
N ILE A 64 -3.37 17.84 15.64
CA ILE A 64 -2.08 17.22 15.36
C ILE A 64 -2.15 15.73 15.72
N PRO A 65 -2.02 14.82 14.73
CA PRO A 65 -2.03 13.38 15.01
C PRO A 65 -0.78 12.94 15.76
N ASP A 66 -0.76 11.69 16.21
CA ASP A 66 0.38 11.09 16.91
C ASP A 66 1.47 10.63 15.94
N SER A 67 1.05 10.25 14.73
CA SER A 67 1.91 9.80 13.65
C SER A 67 1.27 10.07 12.30
N MET A 68 2.09 10.09 11.26
CA MET A 68 1.66 10.19 9.86
C MET A 68 2.38 9.15 9.01
N THR A 69 1.68 8.66 7.99
CA THR A 69 2.21 7.72 7.00
C THR A 69 2.53 8.45 5.70
N PHE A 70 3.70 8.18 5.14
CA PHE A 70 4.22 8.78 3.92
C PHE A 70 4.65 7.69 2.94
N VAL A 71 4.84 8.08 1.69
CA VAL A 71 5.52 7.25 0.69
C VAL A 71 6.88 7.85 0.35
N VAL A 72 7.82 7.01 -0.07
CA VAL A 72 9.14 7.46 -0.52
C VAL A 72 9.01 8.53 -1.61
N GLY A 73 9.71 9.64 -1.42
CA GLY A 73 9.68 10.83 -2.27
C GLY A 73 8.72 11.92 -1.79
N ASP A 74 7.90 11.66 -0.76
CA ASP A 74 7.07 12.70 -0.16
C ASP A 74 7.93 13.81 0.47
N THR A 75 7.35 15.00 0.55
CA THR A 75 7.93 16.11 1.33
C THR A 75 6.94 16.54 2.40
N LEU A 76 7.34 16.42 3.67
CA LEU A 76 6.59 16.96 4.79
C LEU A 76 6.90 18.44 4.95
N VAL A 77 5.90 19.30 4.83
CA VAL A 77 5.98 20.73 5.13
C VAL A 77 5.30 20.98 6.46
N VAL A 78 6.06 21.42 7.45
CA VAL A 78 5.54 21.80 8.77
C VAL A 78 5.33 23.31 8.78
N LYS A 79 4.09 23.75 8.96
CA LYS A 79 3.70 25.16 9.04
C LYS A 79 3.40 25.51 10.50
N ASN A 80 4.21 26.38 11.08
CA ASN A 80 4.01 26.87 12.43
C ASN A 80 3.15 28.13 12.42
N GLU A 81 1.87 27.99 12.79
CA GLU A 81 0.95 29.11 13.00
C GLU A 81 0.87 29.53 14.48
N ASP A 82 1.70 28.94 15.34
CA ASP A 82 1.81 29.31 16.73
C ASP A 82 2.72 30.54 16.94
N THR A 83 2.63 31.10 18.15
CA THR A 83 3.43 32.25 18.59
C THR A 83 4.78 31.84 19.17
N ALA A 84 5.01 30.55 19.38
CA ALA A 84 6.26 30.00 19.89
C ALA A 84 6.99 29.20 18.80
N ASP A 85 8.31 29.12 18.93
CA ASP A 85 9.13 28.32 18.04
C ASP A 85 8.92 26.82 18.32
N HIS A 86 8.93 26.02 17.26
CA HIS A 86 8.73 24.58 17.35
C HIS A 86 9.85 23.79 16.68
N GLU A 87 9.99 22.54 17.09
CA GLU A 87 11.00 21.61 16.57
C GLU A 87 10.33 20.30 16.14
N LEU A 88 10.81 19.71 15.05
CA LEU A 88 10.51 18.35 14.61
C LEU A 88 11.79 17.68 14.11
N GLY A 89 12.40 16.85 14.96
CA GLY A 89 13.67 16.18 14.67
C GLY A 89 14.74 17.19 14.27
N PRO A 90 15.28 17.14 13.04
CA PRO A 90 16.28 18.11 12.58
C PRO A 90 15.68 19.48 12.20
N LEU A 91 14.36 19.63 12.14
CA LEU A 91 13.72 20.87 11.72
C LEU A 91 13.51 21.81 12.91
N TRP A 92 14.01 23.03 12.79
CA TRP A 92 13.60 24.16 13.61
C TRP A 92 12.61 25.03 12.83
N ILE A 93 11.42 25.26 13.38
CA ILE A 93 10.32 26.00 12.72
C ILE A 93 9.95 27.22 13.58
N PRO A 94 10.52 28.39 13.28
CA PRO A 94 10.17 29.64 13.97
C PRO A 94 8.66 29.95 13.91
N ALA A 95 8.17 30.72 14.89
CA ALA A 95 6.80 31.20 14.93
C ALA A 95 6.37 31.89 13.61
N GLY A 96 5.20 31.51 13.07
CA GLY A 96 4.65 32.06 11.83
C GLY A 96 5.37 31.63 10.54
N SER A 97 6.27 30.64 10.59
CA SER A 97 7.07 30.19 9.45
C SER A 97 6.82 28.71 9.10
N SER A 98 7.47 28.23 8.03
CA SER A 98 7.38 26.83 7.63
C SER A 98 8.78 26.23 7.38
N ALA A 99 8.92 24.93 7.63
CA ALA A 99 10.10 24.14 7.28
C ALA A 99 9.69 22.86 6.55
N SER A 100 10.59 22.27 5.76
CA SER A 100 10.31 21.09 4.95
C SER A 100 11.33 19.97 5.18
N LEU A 101 10.87 18.72 5.16
CA LEU A 101 11.68 17.51 5.25
C LEU A 101 11.32 16.56 4.10
N SER A 102 12.32 16.19 3.29
CA SER A 102 12.18 15.17 2.24
C SER A 102 12.32 13.76 2.82
N LEU A 103 11.48 12.83 2.35
CA LEU A 103 11.39 11.47 2.86
C LEU A 103 11.84 10.47 1.79
N ASP A 104 13.14 10.25 1.69
CA ASP A 104 13.75 9.52 0.56
C ASP A 104 13.98 8.01 0.81
N ALA A 105 13.70 7.52 2.02
CA ALA A 105 13.99 6.14 2.40
C ALA A 105 12.83 5.50 3.19
N VAL A 106 12.58 4.22 2.92
CA VAL A 106 11.60 3.39 3.64
C VAL A 106 12.09 3.16 5.06
N GLN A 107 11.47 3.85 6.01
CA GLN A 107 11.84 3.78 7.42
C GLN A 107 10.71 4.31 8.31
N SER A 108 10.61 3.76 9.52
CA SER A 108 9.80 4.31 10.60
C SER A 108 10.69 5.16 11.51
N TYR A 109 10.34 6.44 11.63
CA TYR A 109 11.01 7.42 12.48
C TYR A 109 10.15 7.77 13.68
N ALA A 110 10.81 7.98 14.82
CA ALA A 110 10.22 8.61 15.99
C ALA A 110 11.04 9.86 16.30
N TYR A 111 10.66 10.99 15.72
CA TYR A 111 11.38 12.25 15.94
C TYR A 111 10.94 12.95 17.20
N THR A 112 11.90 13.61 17.84
CA THR A 112 11.63 14.53 18.93
C THR A 112 10.83 15.71 18.42
N CYS A 113 9.86 16.18 19.20
CA CYS A 113 9.08 17.36 18.85
C CYS A 113 8.72 18.20 20.08
N SER A 114 8.46 19.49 19.87
CA SER A 114 8.08 20.41 20.96
C SER A 114 6.59 20.72 21.02
N PHE A 115 5.81 20.34 20.01
CA PHE A 115 4.37 20.62 19.91
C PHE A 115 3.48 19.48 20.45
N ARG A 116 4.05 18.53 21.20
CA ARG A 116 3.31 17.45 21.89
C ARG A 116 3.82 17.23 23.32
N PRO A 117 2.95 16.87 24.27
CA PRO A 117 3.38 16.49 25.62
C PRO A 117 4.30 15.26 25.64
N SER A 118 4.08 14.32 24.73
CA SER A 118 4.91 13.11 24.58
C SER A 118 6.33 13.42 24.10
N LYS A 119 6.57 14.61 23.54
CA LYS A 119 7.82 15.02 22.88
C LYS A 119 8.27 14.14 21.72
N TYR A 120 7.39 13.31 21.19
CA TYR A 120 7.66 12.45 20.05
C TYR A 120 6.53 12.52 19.03
N PHE A 121 6.90 12.45 17.76
CA PHE A 121 6.01 12.34 16.60
C PHE A 121 6.49 11.24 15.67
N GLY A 122 5.58 10.35 15.27
CA GLY A 122 5.89 9.23 14.40
C GLY A 122 5.79 9.60 12.91
N LEU A 123 6.78 9.18 12.12
CA LEU A 123 6.68 9.20 10.66
C LEU A 123 6.92 7.80 10.12
N ASP A 124 5.97 7.24 9.40
CA ASP A 124 6.09 5.91 8.78
C ASP A 124 6.22 6.08 7.26
N VAL A 125 7.42 5.88 6.71
CA VAL A 125 7.68 6.04 5.26
C VAL A 125 7.68 4.67 4.61
N ARG A 126 6.80 4.48 3.62
CA ARG A 126 6.58 3.22 2.91
C ARG A 126 6.91 3.32 1.43
N GLU A 127 7.01 2.18 0.75
CA GLU A 127 7.15 2.17 -0.71
C GLU A 127 5.88 2.68 -1.39
N ALA A 128 6.05 3.44 -2.48
CA ALA A 128 4.94 3.86 -3.31
C ALA A 128 4.42 2.67 -4.14
N LEU A 129 3.15 2.32 -3.96
CA LEU A 129 2.48 1.30 -4.76
C LEU A 129 2.05 1.91 -6.09
N THR A 130 2.94 1.84 -7.07
CA THR A 130 2.71 2.37 -8.43
C THR A 130 1.88 1.40 -9.28
N PHE A 131 1.42 1.86 -10.45
CA PHE A 131 0.80 1.00 -11.46
C PHE A 131 1.70 -0.17 -11.87
N GLY A 132 3.02 0.06 -11.94
CA GLY A 132 4.00 -0.99 -12.22
C GLY A 132 3.97 -2.09 -11.17
N THR A 133 3.99 -1.69 -9.89
CA THR A 133 3.91 -2.60 -8.73
C THR A 133 2.62 -3.42 -8.75
N ARG A 134 1.51 -2.81 -9.18
CA ARG A 134 0.21 -3.48 -9.36
C ARG A 134 0.22 -4.54 -10.45
N VAL A 135 0.74 -4.21 -11.63
CA VAL A 135 0.87 -5.17 -12.73
C VAL A 135 1.81 -6.32 -12.34
N SER A 136 2.95 -6.02 -11.73
CA SER A 136 3.86 -7.07 -11.26
C SER A 136 3.22 -7.97 -10.20
N GLY A 137 2.47 -7.40 -9.25
CA GLY A 137 1.77 -8.16 -8.21
C GLY A 137 0.76 -9.15 -8.80
N VAL A 138 -0.03 -8.70 -9.77
CA VAL A 138 -0.96 -9.56 -10.51
C VAL A 138 -0.19 -10.65 -11.25
N LEU A 139 0.84 -10.32 -12.04
CA LEU A 139 1.59 -11.31 -12.81
C LEU A 139 2.28 -12.36 -11.93
N TYR A 140 2.94 -11.94 -10.85
CA TYR A 140 3.62 -12.85 -9.92
C TYR A 140 2.65 -13.75 -9.16
N THR A 141 1.41 -13.32 -8.93
CA THR A 141 0.39 -14.16 -8.29
C THR A 141 -0.30 -15.09 -9.31
N SER A 142 -0.64 -14.54 -10.48
CA SER A 142 -1.43 -15.22 -11.51
C SER A 142 -0.66 -16.29 -12.26
N LEU A 143 0.63 -16.08 -12.58
CA LEU A 143 1.40 -17.04 -13.38
C LEU A 143 1.65 -18.36 -12.63
N PRO A 144 2.12 -18.38 -11.37
CA PRO A 144 2.28 -19.63 -10.62
C PRO A 144 0.94 -20.33 -10.38
N LEU A 145 -0.10 -19.57 -10.03
CA LEU A 145 -1.44 -20.12 -9.77
C LEU A 145 -2.05 -20.74 -11.04
N GLY A 146 -1.99 -20.04 -12.17
CA GLY A 146 -2.46 -20.55 -13.46
C GLY A 146 -1.68 -21.79 -13.90
N GLY A 147 -0.36 -21.79 -13.68
CA GLY A 147 0.51 -22.95 -13.93
C GLY A 147 0.11 -24.18 -13.10
N LEU A 148 -0.15 -24.00 -11.81
CA LEU A 148 -0.62 -25.08 -10.93
C LEU A 148 -1.99 -25.62 -11.39
N ILE A 149 -2.95 -24.73 -11.67
CA ILE A 149 -4.28 -25.14 -12.18
C ILE A 149 -4.16 -25.88 -13.51
N ALA A 150 -3.27 -25.44 -14.39
CA ALA A 150 -3.02 -26.09 -15.68
C ALA A 150 -2.42 -27.49 -15.48
N LEU A 151 -1.48 -27.65 -14.54
CA LEU A 151 -0.89 -28.94 -14.20
C LEU A 151 -1.95 -29.91 -13.67
N TYR A 152 -2.77 -29.49 -12.70
CA TYR A 152 -3.87 -30.31 -12.18
C TYR A 152 -4.91 -30.65 -13.24
N SER A 153 -5.21 -29.71 -14.14
CA SER A 153 -6.09 -29.96 -15.28
C SER A 153 -5.52 -31.08 -16.16
N LEU A 154 -4.22 -31.11 -16.47
CA LEU A 154 -3.66 -32.17 -17.30
C LEU A 154 -3.68 -33.56 -16.64
N ILE A 155 -3.51 -33.62 -15.32
CA ILE A 155 -3.45 -34.88 -14.56
C ILE A 155 -4.85 -35.48 -14.31
N LEU A 156 -5.87 -34.64 -14.06
CA LEU A 156 -7.21 -35.13 -13.73
C LEU A 156 -7.93 -35.72 -14.96
N PRO A 157 -8.39 -36.99 -14.89
CA PRO A 157 -9.10 -37.63 -15.98
C PRO A 157 -10.46 -36.94 -16.18
N VAL A 158 -10.71 -36.46 -17.39
CA VAL A 158 -12.03 -35.96 -17.77
C VAL A 158 -12.92 -37.17 -18.04
N LYS A 159 -13.91 -37.44 -17.18
CA LYS A 159 -15.00 -38.36 -17.53
C LYS A 159 -15.63 -37.84 -18.81
N ARG A 160 -15.49 -38.58 -19.92
CA ARG A 160 -16.21 -38.25 -21.15
C ARG A 160 -17.69 -38.50 -20.88
N ALA A 161 -18.52 -37.46 -21.04
CA ALA A 161 -19.97 -37.59 -21.10
C ALA A 161 -20.32 -38.32 -22.42
N ALA A 162 -20.15 -39.64 -22.44
CA ALA A 162 -20.42 -40.47 -23.59
C ALA A 162 -20.91 -41.86 -23.16
N GLU A 163 -21.76 -41.95 -22.13
CA GLU A 163 -22.44 -43.20 -21.75
C GLU A 163 -23.91 -42.98 -21.32
N THR A 164 -24.62 -42.03 -21.93
CA THR A 164 -26.07 -41.83 -21.67
C THR A 164 -26.95 -42.09 -22.90
N LYS A 165 -26.45 -42.83 -23.91
CA LYS A 165 -27.20 -43.09 -25.15
C LYS A 165 -27.19 -44.54 -25.65
N LYS A 166 -26.99 -45.54 -24.78
CA LYS A 166 -26.95 -46.95 -25.20
C LYS A 166 -27.89 -47.92 -24.47
N GLU A 167 -28.81 -47.42 -23.63
CA GLU A 167 -29.81 -48.24 -22.90
C GLU A 167 -31.23 -48.14 -23.48
N THR A 168 -31.38 -47.69 -24.73
CA THR A 168 -32.66 -47.75 -25.46
C THR A 168 -32.44 -48.41 -26.81
N LEU A 169 -32.31 -49.73 -26.78
CA LEU A 169 -32.59 -50.63 -27.90
C LEU A 169 -32.78 -52.06 -27.40
#